data_AF-A0A1B8CGA2-F1
#
_entry.id   AF-A0A1B8CGA2-F1
#
_cell.length_a   1.000
_cell.length_b   1.000
_cell.length_c   1.000
_cell.angle_alpha   90.00
_cell.angle_beta   90.00
_cell.angle_gamma   90.00
#
_symmetry.space_group_name_H-M   'P 1'
#
loop_
_entity.id
_entity.type
_entity.pdbx_description
1 polymer ?
#
loop_
_entity_poly.entity_id
_entity_poly.type
_entity_poly.pdbx_seq_one_letter_code
_entity_poly.pdbx_strand_id
1 'polypeptide(L)'
;MSNDRRSRSRSASADQTANEASQAAITHDGGVTHVAPLSPPTSFCSSVNSRTGPSTNELMEREQGIVDAMLLRFKNIIELATTNKGDVTSEVAAAQAFQTNVETQALIRAAQDLLSLTREMKELWLFGPLRGLGEGEEGDSIDDNSKRVVEMVEAMIQERTGREM
;
A
#
# COMPACT_ATOMS: atom_id res chain seq x y z
N MET A 1 31.87 72.21 -6.38
CA MET A 1 30.90 73.01 -7.16
C MET A 1 30.79 72.33 -8.51
N SER A 2 29.68 71.80 -9.03
CA SER A 2 28.27 71.87 -8.67
C SER A 2 27.57 70.63 -9.21
N ASN A 3 26.44 70.32 -8.58
CA ASN A 3 25.53 69.21 -8.85
C ASN A 3 25.05 69.11 -10.30
N ASP A 4 24.73 67.89 -10.75
CA ASP A 4 23.57 67.70 -11.60
C ASP A 4 22.76 66.45 -11.17
N ARG A 5 21.57 66.71 -10.64
CA ARG A 5 20.63 65.72 -10.09
C ARG A 5 19.75 65.22 -11.24
N ARG A 6 20.00 64.00 -11.71
CA ARG A 6 19.12 63.34 -12.67
C ARG A 6 17.95 62.69 -11.92
N SER A 7 16.86 63.43 -11.80
CA SER A 7 15.56 62.94 -11.33
C SER A 7 15.05 61.83 -12.24
N ARG A 8 15.07 60.58 -11.76
CA ARG A 8 14.37 59.44 -12.37
C ARG A 8 12.97 59.37 -11.76
N SER A 9 11.99 59.85 -12.50
CA SER A 9 10.57 59.64 -12.20
C SER A 9 10.26 58.14 -12.27
N ARG A 10 10.10 57.50 -11.11
CA ARG A 10 9.56 56.14 -10.99
C ARG A 10 8.08 56.17 -11.37
N SER A 11 7.70 55.39 -12.37
CA SER A 11 6.33 55.15 -12.80
C SER A 11 5.54 54.36 -11.75
N ALA A 12 4.80 55.07 -10.89
CA ALA A 12 3.92 54.53 -9.84
C ALA A 12 2.55 54.08 -10.40
N SER A 13 2.54 53.21 -11.43
CA SER A 13 1.29 52.77 -12.08
C SER A 13 1.07 51.24 -12.01
N ALA A 14 2.13 50.44 -11.86
CA ALA A 14 2.01 48.98 -11.81
C ALA A 14 1.68 48.43 -10.41
N ASP A 15 2.12 49.11 -9.34
CA ASP A 15 1.92 48.64 -7.95
C ASP A 15 0.49 48.88 -7.43
N GLN A 16 -0.32 49.69 -8.11
CA GLN A 16 -1.68 50.03 -7.65
C GLN A 16 -2.66 48.87 -7.85
N THR A 17 -2.42 47.99 -8.83
CA THR A 17 -3.32 46.87 -9.17
C THR A 17 -3.20 45.67 -8.21
N ALA A 18 -2.07 45.55 -7.50
CA ALA A 18 -1.87 44.45 -6.55
C ALA A 18 -2.53 44.71 -5.18
N ASN A 19 -2.75 45.97 -4.82
CA ASN A 19 -3.36 46.37 -3.55
C ASN A 19 -4.90 46.19 -3.55
N GLU A 20 -5.56 46.34 -4.70
CA GLU A 20 -7.03 46.18 -4.79
C GLU A 20 -7.47 44.72 -4.64
N ALA A 21 -6.67 43.75 -5.10
CA ALA A 21 -7.01 42.32 -4.98
C ALA A 21 -6.96 41.81 -3.53
N SER A 22 -6.19 42.46 -2.65
CA SER A 22 -6.08 42.07 -1.24
C SER A 22 -7.22 42.60 -0.36
N GLN A 23 -7.98 43.61 -0.83
CA GLN A 23 -9.01 44.28 -0.01
C GLN A 23 -10.44 43.73 -0.23
N ALA A 24 -10.65 42.80 -1.16
CA ALA A 24 -11.98 42.25 -1.46
C ALA A 24 -12.39 41.00 -0.65
N ALA A 25 -11.52 40.46 0.23
CA ALA A 25 -11.75 39.18 0.91
C ALA A 25 -12.10 39.28 2.41
N ILE A 26 -12.21 40.48 2.97
CA ILE A 26 -12.50 40.68 4.40
C ILE A 26 -13.72 41.58 4.55
N THR A 27 -14.91 41.02 4.35
CA THR A 27 -16.12 41.53 5.01
C THR A 27 -16.94 40.37 5.58
N HIS A 28 -17.31 40.58 6.82
CA HIS A 28 -17.91 39.69 7.80
C HIS A 28 -19.43 39.59 7.51
N ASP A 29 -20.01 38.38 7.52
CA ASP A 29 -21.44 38.25 7.79
C ASP A 29 -21.67 37.14 8.83
N GLY A 30 -22.31 37.53 9.93
CA GLY A 30 -22.47 36.72 11.13
C GLY A 30 -23.77 35.92 11.09
N GLY A 31 -23.65 34.61 10.90
CA GLY A 31 -24.72 33.65 11.17
C GLY A 31 -24.34 32.76 12.35
N VAL A 32 -24.90 33.03 13.53
CA VAL A 32 -24.74 32.21 14.73
C VAL A 32 -25.56 30.92 14.58
N THR A 33 -24.91 29.81 14.24
CA THR A 33 -25.50 28.47 14.37
C THR A 33 -25.22 27.88 15.74
N HIS A 34 -26.30 27.61 16.46
CA HIS A 34 -26.39 26.99 17.79
C HIS A 34 -25.67 25.64 17.86
N VAL A 35 -24.67 25.52 18.75
CA VAL A 35 -23.97 24.27 19.03
C VAL A 35 -24.82 23.42 19.99
N ALA A 36 -25.29 22.26 19.53
CA ALA A 36 -25.99 21.28 20.37
C ALA A 36 -24.99 20.44 21.20
N PRO A 37 -25.29 20.06 22.46
CA PRO A 37 -24.36 19.33 23.30
C PRO A 37 -24.52 17.79 23.21
N LEU A 38 -23.36 17.12 23.25
CA LEU A 38 -23.06 15.79 23.79
C LEU A 38 -23.88 14.56 23.33
N SER A 39 -23.20 13.68 22.60
CA SER A 39 -23.42 12.22 22.70
C SER A 39 -22.06 11.50 22.61
N PRO A 40 -21.79 10.52 23.48
CA PRO A 40 -20.54 9.76 23.45
C PRO A 40 -20.51 8.83 22.23
N PRO A 41 -19.36 8.59 21.58
CA PRO A 41 -19.27 7.49 20.63
C PRO A 41 -19.43 6.19 21.41
N THR A 42 -20.58 5.55 21.25
CA THR A 42 -20.81 4.15 21.59
C THR A 42 -19.70 3.30 20.99
N SER A 43 -19.06 2.51 21.85
CA SER A 43 -18.20 1.41 21.47
C SER A 43 -18.89 0.47 20.47
N PHE A 44 -18.05 -0.19 19.68
CA PHE A 44 -18.33 -1.33 18.80
C PHE A 44 -18.77 -1.02 17.36
N CYS A 45 -17.76 -0.85 16.49
CA CYS A 45 -17.68 -1.71 15.32
C CYS A 45 -16.49 -2.65 15.54
N SER A 46 -16.74 -3.82 16.11
CA SER A 46 -15.90 -4.99 15.83
C SER A 46 -16.14 -5.31 14.36
N SER A 47 -15.40 -4.64 13.47
CA SER A 47 -15.22 -5.16 12.12
C SER A 47 -14.39 -6.42 12.29
N VAL A 48 -15.08 -7.54 12.52
CA VAL A 48 -14.54 -8.84 12.14
C VAL A 48 -14.32 -8.72 10.64
N ASN A 49 -13.14 -8.23 10.27
CA ASN A 49 -12.62 -8.44 8.95
C ASN A 49 -12.54 -9.96 8.85
N SER A 50 -13.53 -10.58 8.23
CA SER A 50 -13.32 -11.84 7.53
C SER A 50 -12.13 -11.57 6.62
N ARG A 51 -10.94 -11.92 7.11
CA ARG A 51 -9.67 -11.65 6.47
C ARG A 51 -9.57 -12.67 5.35
N THR A 52 -10.44 -12.52 4.35
CA THR A 52 -10.41 -13.25 3.11
C THR A 52 -9.07 -12.86 2.50
N GLY A 53 -8.18 -13.83 2.34
CA GLY A 53 -6.89 -13.60 1.70
C GLY A 53 -7.06 -13.00 0.30
N PRO A 54 -6.00 -12.40 -0.26
CA PRO A 54 -6.06 -11.84 -1.60
C PRO A 54 -6.56 -12.88 -2.59
N SER A 55 -7.52 -12.50 -3.43
CA SER A 55 -8.10 -13.42 -4.39
C SER A 55 -7.08 -13.73 -5.50
N THR A 56 -7.24 -14.87 -6.19
CA THR A 56 -6.36 -15.22 -7.31
C THR A 56 -6.33 -14.16 -8.41
N ASN A 57 -7.46 -13.50 -8.67
CA ASN A 57 -7.56 -12.43 -9.65
C ASN A 57 -6.74 -11.20 -9.24
N GLU A 58 -6.75 -10.82 -7.95
CA GLU A 58 -5.96 -9.69 -7.45
C GLU A 58 -4.45 -9.94 -7.57
N LEU A 59 -4.02 -11.18 -7.31
CA LEU A 59 -2.61 -11.57 -7.46
C LEU A 59 -2.18 -11.54 -8.94
N MET A 60 -3.02 -12.03 -9.84
CA MET A 60 -2.77 -12.00 -11.28
C MET A 60 -2.77 -10.56 -11.83
N GLU A 61 -3.70 -9.72 -11.41
CA GLU A 61 -3.74 -8.30 -11.80
C GLU A 61 -2.48 -7.56 -11.33
N ARG A 62 -2.03 -7.84 -10.11
CA ARG A 62 -0.79 -7.28 -9.58
C ARG A 62 0.45 -7.79 -10.32
N GLU A 63 0.51 -9.08 -10.66
CA GLU A 63 1.57 -9.64 -11.50
C GLU A 63 1.63 -8.91 -12.85
N GLN A 64 0.50 -8.83 -13.55
CA GLN A 64 0.40 -8.19 -14.85
C GLN A 64 0.82 -6.71 -14.76
N GLY A 65 0.35 -5.99 -13.74
CA GLY A 65 0.73 -4.59 -13.51
C GLY A 65 2.23 -4.41 -13.25
N ILE A 66 2.88 -5.33 -12.53
CA ILE A 66 4.33 -5.29 -12.29
C ILE A 66 5.11 -5.58 -13.58
N VAL A 67 4.67 -6.57 -14.37
CA VAL A 67 5.29 -6.91 -15.66
C VAL A 67 5.16 -5.76 -16.64
N ASP A 68 3.97 -5.16 -16.74
CA ASP A 68 3.72 -4.00 -17.59
C ASP A 68 4.58 -2.81 -17.17
N ALA A 69 4.71 -2.54 -15.87
CA ALA A 69 5.58 -1.50 -15.35
C ALA A 69 7.06 -1.76 -15.69
N MET A 70 7.52 -3.01 -15.59
CA MET A 70 8.89 -3.38 -15.93
C MET A 70 9.19 -3.17 -17.42
N LEU A 71 8.30 -3.62 -18.31
CA LEU A 71 8.42 -3.45 -19.76
C LEU A 71 8.35 -1.97 -20.17
N LEU A 72 7.43 -1.21 -19.59
CA LEU A 72 7.27 0.22 -19.87
C LEU A 72 8.54 1.00 -19.51
N ARG A 73 9.13 0.75 -18.35
CA ARG A 73 10.34 1.45 -17.92
C ARG A 73 11.55 1.09 -18.76
N PHE A 74 11.68 -0.18 -19.13
CA PHE A 74 12.74 -0.61 -20.04
C PHE A 74 12.61 0.05 -21.42
N LYS A 75 11.38 0.13 -21.95
CA LYS A 75 11.09 0.87 -23.18
C LYS A 75 11.48 2.35 -23.05
N ASN A 76 11.11 3.02 -21.96
CA ASN A 76 11.45 4.43 -21.72
C ASN A 76 12.97 4.65 -21.71
N ILE A 77 13.73 3.75 -21.09
CA ILE A 77 15.21 3.81 -21.08
C ILE A 77 15.76 3.72 -22.51
N ILE A 78 15.25 2.81 -23.33
CA ILE A 78 15.68 2.68 -24.73
C ILE A 78 15.31 3.93 -25.54
N GLU A 79 14.14 4.50 -25.31
CA GLU A 79 13.71 5.75 -25.96
C GLU A 79 14.64 6.92 -25.60
N LEU A 80 14.97 7.08 -24.31
CA LEU A 80 15.94 8.06 -23.84
C LEU A 80 17.34 7.85 -24.44
N ALA A 81 17.77 6.61 -24.61
CA ALA A 81 19.06 6.29 -25.22
C ALA A 81 19.10 6.55 -26.74
N THR A 82 17.98 6.41 -27.44
CA THR A 82 17.91 6.49 -28.91
C THR A 82 17.47 7.85 -29.45
N THR A 83 16.94 8.72 -28.59
CA THR A 83 16.50 10.08 -28.95
C THR A 83 17.67 11.06 -29.19
N ASN A 84 18.90 10.69 -28.81
CA ASN A 84 20.09 11.52 -29.04
C ASN A 84 20.70 11.23 -30.42
N LYS A 85 20.21 11.93 -31.46
CA LYS A 85 20.69 11.84 -32.85
C LYS A 85 21.18 13.17 -33.43
N GLY A 86 21.59 14.14 -32.60
CA GLY A 86 22.04 15.45 -33.09
C GLY A 86 22.75 16.30 -32.03
N ASP A 87 22.97 17.59 -32.33
CA ASP A 87 23.48 18.59 -31.38
C ASP A 87 22.44 18.86 -30.28
N VAL A 88 22.45 18.02 -29.25
CA VAL A 88 21.63 18.20 -28.05
C VAL A 88 22.34 19.22 -27.15
N THR A 89 21.61 20.27 -26.72
CA THR A 89 22.17 21.25 -25.78
C THR A 89 22.52 20.56 -24.45
N SER A 90 23.53 21.08 -23.75
CA SER A 90 24.03 20.49 -22.49
C SER A 90 22.91 20.27 -21.46
N GLU A 91 21.94 21.18 -21.41
CA GLU A 91 20.80 21.14 -20.49
C GLU A 91 19.86 19.96 -20.81
N VAL A 92 19.59 19.70 -22.10
CA VAL A 92 18.73 18.59 -22.53
C VAL A 92 19.43 17.26 -22.30
N ALA A 93 20.73 17.17 -22.56
CA ALA A 93 21.51 15.98 -22.28
C ALA A 93 21.53 15.65 -20.77
N ALA A 94 21.69 16.66 -19.92
CA ALA A 94 21.62 16.49 -18.47
C ALA A 94 20.23 16.03 -18.00
N ALA A 95 19.16 16.58 -18.57
CA ALA A 95 17.79 16.15 -18.27
C ALA A 95 17.54 14.69 -18.68
N GLN A 96 18.02 14.28 -19.86
CA GLN A 96 17.91 12.89 -20.32
C GLN A 96 18.69 11.92 -19.43
N ALA A 97 19.88 12.30 -18.97
CA ALA A 97 20.66 11.50 -18.03
C ALA A 97 19.93 11.34 -16.69
N PHE A 98 19.33 12.40 -16.17
CA PHE A 98 18.51 12.33 -14.95
C PHE A 98 17.29 11.43 -15.13
N GLN A 99 16.57 11.57 -16.25
CA GLN A 99 15.40 10.75 -16.54
C GLN A 99 15.76 9.26 -16.66
N THR A 100 16.90 8.95 -17.30
CA THR A 100 17.40 7.57 -17.41
C THR A 100 17.65 6.95 -16.03
N ASN A 101 18.19 7.72 -15.08
CA ASN A 101 18.38 7.27 -13.71
C ASN A 101 17.05 7.04 -12.99
N VAL A 102 16.06 7.93 -13.16
CA VAL A 102 14.72 7.76 -12.58
C VAL A 102 14.05 6.49 -13.09
N GLU A 103 14.08 6.26 -14.40
CA GLU A 103 13.48 5.05 -14.99
C GLU A 103 14.20 3.77 -14.54
N THR A 104 15.53 3.83 -14.38
CA THR A 104 16.31 2.70 -13.84
C THR A 104 15.93 2.39 -12.39
N GLN A 105 15.79 3.41 -11.54
CA GLN A 105 15.37 3.21 -10.15
C GLN A 105 13.96 2.64 -10.06
N ALA A 106 13.06 3.14 -10.91
CA ALA A 106 11.69 2.68 -10.91
C ALA A 106 11.56 1.27 -11.53
N LEU A 107 12.48 0.85 -12.41
CA LEU A 107 12.63 -0.52 -12.90
C LEU A 107 13.07 -1.46 -11.76
N ILE A 108 14.08 -1.06 -10.97
CA ILE A 108 14.51 -1.81 -9.78
C ILE A 108 13.34 -1.97 -8.80
N ARG A 109 12.54 -0.92 -8.61
CA ARG A 109 11.35 -0.98 -7.75
C ARG A 109 10.32 -1.99 -8.25
N ALA A 110 10.02 -2.00 -9.55
CA ALA A 110 9.12 -3.01 -10.13
C ALA A 110 9.65 -4.44 -9.91
N ALA A 111 10.96 -4.66 -10.03
CA ALA A 111 11.56 -5.95 -9.70
C ALA A 111 11.42 -6.32 -8.21
N GLN A 112 11.62 -5.37 -7.30
CA GLN A 112 11.40 -5.59 -5.87
C GLN A 112 9.92 -5.89 -5.54
N ASP A 113 8.99 -5.23 -6.23
CA ASP A 113 7.55 -5.50 -6.09
C ASP A 113 7.21 -6.92 -6.56
N LEU A 114 7.86 -7.41 -7.62
CA LEU A 114 7.73 -8.80 -8.08
C LEU A 114 8.24 -9.79 -7.02
N LEU A 115 9.43 -9.55 -6.45
CA LEU A 115 9.96 -10.41 -5.39
C LEU A 115 9.04 -10.41 -4.17
N SER A 116 8.50 -9.24 -3.78
CA SER A 116 7.51 -9.10 -2.71
C SER A 116 6.26 -9.94 -3.00
N LEU A 117 5.72 -9.87 -4.21
CA LEU A 117 4.56 -10.69 -4.63
C LEU A 117 4.86 -12.18 -4.51
N THR A 118 6.03 -12.65 -4.97
CA THR A 118 6.38 -14.08 -4.84
C THR A 118 6.52 -14.52 -3.39
N ARG A 119 6.97 -13.63 -2.50
CA ARG A 119 7.04 -13.90 -1.06
C ARG A 119 5.63 -14.02 -0.48
N GLU A 120 4.74 -13.08 -0.78
CA GLU A 120 3.34 -13.12 -0.35
C GLU A 120 2.65 -14.41 -0.82
N MET A 121 2.86 -14.81 -2.09
CA MET A 121 2.34 -16.08 -2.60
C MET A 121 2.87 -17.27 -1.80
N LYS A 122 4.18 -17.32 -1.53
CA LYS A 122 4.78 -18.40 -0.73
C LYS A 122 4.25 -18.41 0.71
N GLU A 123 4.00 -17.24 1.31
CA GLU A 123 3.39 -17.13 2.63
C GLU A 123 1.95 -17.67 2.63
N LEU A 124 1.15 -17.37 1.59
CA LEU A 124 -0.19 -17.97 1.43
C LEU A 124 -0.14 -19.50 1.30
N TRP A 125 0.86 -20.02 0.56
CA TRP A 125 1.06 -21.47 0.42
C TRP A 125 1.53 -22.15 1.72
N LEU A 126 2.45 -21.52 2.46
CA LEU A 126 3.03 -22.09 3.68
C LEU A 126 2.10 -21.99 4.89
N PHE A 127 1.38 -20.88 5.02
CA PHE A 127 0.54 -20.62 6.19
C PHE A 127 -0.95 -20.96 5.94
N GLY A 128 -1.35 -21.20 4.69
CA GLY A 128 -2.77 -21.39 4.34
C GLY A 128 -3.62 -20.20 4.79
N PRO A 129 -4.96 -20.32 4.87
CA PRO A 129 -5.70 -19.42 5.75
C PRO A 129 -5.07 -19.54 7.14
N LEU A 130 -4.60 -18.41 7.70
CA LEU A 130 -3.94 -18.31 9.02
C LEU A 130 -4.69 -19.20 10.03
N ARG A 131 -4.23 -20.43 10.25
CA ARG A 131 -4.76 -21.29 11.30
C ARG A 131 -4.53 -20.55 12.61
N GLY A 132 -5.60 -20.31 13.36
CA GLY A 132 -5.47 -19.70 14.68
C GLY A 132 -4.53 -20.54 15.55
N LEU A 133 -3.80 -19.88 16.48
CA LEU A 133 -3.09 -20.59 17.56
C LEU A 133 -4.09 -21.46 18.32
N GLY A 134 -4.16 -22.75 17.99
CA GLY A 134 -5.13 -23.72 18.54
C GLY A 134 -5.95 -24.49 17.50
N GLU A 135 -5.91 -24.11 16.22
CA GLU A 135 -6.66 -24.77 15.15
C GLU A 135 -5.77 -25.78 14.41
N GLY A 136 -5.20 -26.69 15.20
CA GLY A 136 -4.16 -27.61 14.75
C GLY A 136 -3.92 -28.71 15.75
N GLU A 137 -4.98 -29.18 16.41
CA GLU A 137 -4.96 -30.53 16.94
C GLU A 137 -6.36 -31.09 16.78
N GLU A 138 -6.43 -32.13 15.97
CA GLU A 138 -7.44 -33.16 15.98
C GLU A 138 -7.42 -33.89 17.34
N GLY A 139 -7.47 -33.13 18.45
CA GLY A 139 -7.35 -33.63 19.82
C GLY A 139 -8.60 -34.39 20.23
N ASP A 140 -9.78 -33.89 19.83
CA ASP A 140 -11.05 -34.56 20.14
C ASP A 140 -11.19 -35.90 19.40
N SER A 141 -10.77 -35.98 18.13
CA SER A 141 -10.90 -37.22 17.33
C SER A 141 -9.93 -38.31 17.80
N ILE A 142 -8.69 -37.93 18.12
CA ILE A 142 -7.67 -38.86 18.59
C ILE A 142 -7.94 -39.31 20.03
N ASP A 143 -8.39 -38.41 20.92
CA ASP A 143 -8.74 -38.75 22.30
C ASP A 143 -10.01 -39.64 22.35
N ASP A 144 -11.05 -39.31 21.57
CA ASP A 144 -12.26 -40.15 21.48
C ASP A 144 -11.96 -41.55 20.92
N ASN A 145 -11.12 -41.64 19.89
CA ASN A 145 -10.74 -42.94 19.31
C ASN A 145 -9.88 -43.75 20.31
N SER A 146 -8.97 -43.08 21.03
CA SER A 146 -8.15 -43.72 22.06
C SER A 146 -9.02 -44.27 23.18
N LYS A 147 -10.03 -43.52 23.62
CA LYS A 147 -10.98 -43.96 24.65
C LYS A 147 -11.81 -45.18 24.22
N ARG A 148 -12.31 -45.20 22.97
CA ARG A 148 -13.04 -46.36 22.41
C ARG A 148 -12.18 -47.62 22.34
N VAL A 149 -10.90 -47.48 22.00
CA VAL A 149 -9.95 -48.61 21.99
C VAL A 149 -9.74 -49.15 23.40
N VAL A 150 -9.61 -48.28 24.40
CA VAL A 150 -9.46 -48.68 25.82
C VAL A 150 -10.68 -49.47 26.30
N GLU A 151 -11.90 -48.97 26.05
CA GLU A 151 -13.15 -49.64 26.43
C GLU A 151 -13.29 -51.03 25.78
N MET A 152 -12.90 -51.17 24.52
CA MET A 152 -12.92 -52.44 23.81
C MET A 152 -11.91 -53.46 24.36
N VAL A 153 -10.70 -53.00 24.70
CA VAL A 153 -9.67 -53.85 25.31
C VAL A 153 -10.09 -54.33 26.69
N GLU A 154 -10.68 -53.47 27.51
CA GLU A 154 -11.20 -53.82 28.83
C GLU A 154 -12.31 -54.86 28.75
N ALA A 155 -13.23 -54.73 27.79
CA ALA A 155 -14.28 -55.72 27.54
C ALA A 155 -13.71 -57.10 27.14
N MET A 156 -12.69 -57.13 26.28
CA MET A 156 -12.02 -58.38 25.87
C MET A 156 -11.28 -59.06 27.02
N ILE A 157 -10.66 -58.28 27.91
CA ILE A 157 -10.00 -58.81 29.11
C ILE A 157 -11.05 -59.41 30.05
N GLN A 158 -12.16 -58.71 30.29
CA GLN A 158 -13.22 -59.20 31.17
C GLN A 158 -13.88 -60.49 30.63
N GLU A 159 -14.11 -60.58 29.33
CA GLU A 159 -14.64 -61.79 28.68
C GLU A 159 -13.67 -62.97 28.82
N ARG A 160 -12.37 -62.71 28.71
CA ARG A 160 -11.33 -63.74 28.84
C ARG A 160 -11.18 -64.20 30.30
N THR A 161 -11.13 -63.28 31.25
CA THR A 161 -11.00 -63.60 32.67
C THR A 161 -12.27 -64.28 33.22
N GLY A 162 -13.45 -63.94 32.71
CA GLY A 162 -14.70 -64.63 33.03
C GLY A 162 -14.84 -66.03 32.41
N ARG A 163 -13.98 -66.39 31.45
CA ARG A 163 -13.93 -67.73 30.83
C ARG A 163 -12.88 -68.64 31.48
N GLU A 164 -11.94 -68.07 32.23
CA GLU A 164 -10.88 -68.78 32.96
C GLU A 164 -11.23 -69.06 34.44
N MET A 165 -12.43 -68.68 34.89
CA MET A 165 -13.07 -69.09 36.17
C MET A 165 -14.28 -69.99 35.89
#